data_AF-A0A2V6D767-F1
#
_entry.id   AF-A0A2V6D767-F1
#
_cell.length_a   1.000
_cell.length_b   1.000
_cell.length_c   1.000
_cell.angle_alpha   90.00
_cell.angle_beta   90.00
_cell.angle_gamma   90.00
#
_symmetry.space_group_name_H-M   'P 1'
#
loop_
_entity.id
_entity.type
_entity.pdbx_description
1 polymer ?
#
loop_
_entity_poly.entity_id
_entity_poly.type
_entity_poly.pdbx_seq_one_letter_code
_entity_poly.pdbx_strand_id
1 'polypeptide(L)'
;MRRNLFFSVLVVALPLALAAVLILHPTRAKSDDTKAAPAEVRVDNFTFGPDTLTVPANSTVTWVNKDDVPHVIASNDGLFKSK
;
A
#
# COMPACT_ATOMS: atom_id res chain seq x y z
N MET A 1 -21.85 61.21 -33.97
CA MET A 1 -20.82 60.17 -33.80
C MET A 1 -21.15 59.39 -32.53
N ARG A 2 -21.61 58.15 -32.67
CA ARG A 2 -21.96 57.25 -31.56
C ARG A 2 -20.77 56.36 -31.24
N ARG A 3 -20.11 56.55 -30.10
CA ARG A 3 -19.04 55.66 -29.64
C ARG A 3 -18.89 55.81 -28.13
N ASN A 4 -19.25 54.76 -27.37
CA ASN A 4 -18.71 54.40 -26.04
C ASN A 4 -19.68 53.47 -25.29
N LEU A 5 -19.76 52.20 -25.69
CA LEU A 5 -20.39 51.15 -24.87
C LEU A 5 -19.78 49.76 -25.20
N PHE A 6 -18.47 49.57 -25.09
CA PHE A 6 -17.86 48.23 -25.23
C PHE A 6 -16.62 48.02 -24.31
N PHE A 7 -16.62 48.57 -23.10
CA PHE A 7 -15.51 48.37 -22.15
C PHE A 7 -15.90 47.62 -20.86
N SER A 8 -16.97 46.80 -20.88
CA SER A 8 -17.51 46.25 -19.61
C SER A 8 -17.73 44.73 -19.54
N VAL A 9 -17.19 43.89 -20.42
CA VAL A 9 -17.49 42.43 -20.33
C VAL A 9 -16.27 41.51 -20.28
N LEU A 10 -15.03 42.01 -20.10
CA LEU A 10 -13.86 41.12 -20.12
C LEU A 10 -12.83 41.35 -19.01
N VAL A 11 -13.24 41.39 -17.73
CA VAL A 11 -12.27 41.34 -16.61
C VAL A 11 -12.65 40.34 -15.49
N VAL A 12 -13.84 39.74 -15.49
CA VAL A 12 -14.26 38.88 -14.34
C VAL A 12 -14.25 37.37 -14.63
N ALA A 13 -14.02 36.92 -15.88
CA ALA A 13 -14.13 35.50 -16.22
C ALA A 13 -12.84 34.68 -16.11
N LEU A 14 -11.72 35.27 -15.65
CA LEU A 14 -10.42 34.56 -15.59
C LEU A 14 -9.95 34.07 -14.19
N PRO A 15 -10.40 34.60 -13.03
CA PRO A 15 -9.91 34.08 -11.75
C PRO A 15 -10.69 32.84 -11.25
N LEU A 16 -11.85 32.52 -11.82
CA LEU A 16 -12.69 31.41 -11.35
C LEU A 16 -12.35 30.05 -11.97
N ALA A 17 -11.72 30.04 -13.15
CA ALA A 17 -11.33 28.79 -13.82
C ALA A 17 -10.09 28.13 -13.18
N LEU A 18 -9.26 28.89 -12.47
CA LEU A 18 -8.05 28.37 -11.81
C LEU A 18 -8.37 27.74 -10.43
N ALA A 19 -9.44 28.18 -9.77
CA ALA A 19 -9.87 27.64 -8.49
C ALA A 19 -10.57 26.26 -8.61
N ALA A 20 -11.26 25.99 -9.73
CA ALA A 20 -11.97 24.73 -9.93
C ALA A 20 -11.03 23.54 -10.20
N VAL A 21 -9.85 23.79 -10.77
CA VAL A 21 -8.84 22.76 -11.05
C VAL A 21 -8.25 22.23 -9.75
N LEU A 22 -8.12 23.02 -8.67
CA LEU A 22 -7.55 22.52 -7.41
C LEU A 22 -8.49 21.63 -6.58
N ILE A 23 -9.81 21.65 -6.83
CA ILE A 23 -10.81 20.94 -6.02
C ILE A 23 -11.07 19.50 -6.55
N LEU A 24 -10.66 19.21 -7.79
CA LEU A 24 -10.98 17.97 -8.51
C LEU A 24 -9.78 17.03 -8.75
N HIS A 25 -8.59 17.36 -8.26
CA HIS A 25 -7.48 16.41 -8.25
C HIS A 25 -7.44 15.70 -6.90
N PRO A 26 -8.05 14.50 -6.75
CA PRO A 26 -7.63 13.64 -5.66
C PRO A 26 -6.13 13.46 -5.87
N THR A 27 -5.32 13.96 -4.94
CA THR A 27 -3.92 13.59 -4.85
C THR A 27 -3.94 12.08 -4.65
N ARG A 28 -3.76 11.35 -5.75
CA ARG A 28 -3.53 9.90 -5.67
C ARG A 28 -2.24 9.79 -4.87
N ALA A 29 -2.39 9.47 -3.58
CA ALA A 29 -1.27 9.14 -2.74
C ALA A 29 -0.46 8.12 -3.53
N LYS A 30 0.79 8.48 -3.79
CA LYS A 30 1.74 7.55 -4.37
C LYS A 30 1.86 6.45 -3.33
N SER A 31 1.16 5.35 -3.55
CA SER A 31 1.39 4.14 -2.79
C SER A 31 2.85 3.82 -3.06
N ASP A 32 3.71 4.07 -2.07
CA ASP A 32 5.05 3.53 -2.07
C ASP A 32 4.87 2.02 -2.10
N ASP A 33 4.93 1.47 -3.30
CA ASP A 33 5.04 0.04 -3.56
C ASP A 33 6.46 -0.38 -3.16
N THR A 34 6.82 -0.07 -1.92
CA THR A 34 7.94 -0.71 -1.25
C THR A 34 7.49 -2.13 -1.13
N LYS A 35 7.91 -2.98 -2.08
CA LYS A 35 7.75 -4.43 -2.00
C LYS A 35 8.15 -4.83 -0.60
N ALA A 36 7.16 -5.08 0.25
CA ALA A 36 7.39 -5.43 1.64
C ALA A 36 8.34 -6.62 1.62
N ALA A 37 9.36 -6.60 2.50
CA ALA A 37 10.20 -7.76 2.67
C ALA A 37 9.27 -8.99 2.88
N PRO A 38 9.51 -10.11 2.18
CA PRO A 38 8.64 -11.26 2.30
C PRO A 38 8.54 -11.66 3.77
N ALA A 39 7.31 -11.86 4.26
CA ALA A 39 7.08 -12.36 5.59
C ALA A 39 7.59 -13.80 5.66
N GLU A 40 8.75 -14.00 6.29
CA GLU A 40 9.46 -15.27 6.28
C GLU A 40 9.74 -15.73 7.71
N VAL A 41 9.51 -17.03 7.96
CA VAL A 41 9.94 -17.74 9.16
C VAL A 41 10.94 -18.81 8.75
N ARG A 42 12.12 -18.80 9.37
CA ARG A 42 13.15 -19.81 9.17
C ARG A 42 13.11 -20.84 10.28
N VAL A 43 13.39 -22.09 9.95
CA VAL A 43 13.69 -23.15 10.92
C VAL A 43 15.18 -23.46 10.78
N ASP A 44 15.97 -23.12 11.79
CA ASP A 44 17.42 -23.30 11.80
C ASP A 44 17.84 -23.71 13.21
N ASN A 45 18.71 -24.73 13.32
CA ASN A 45 19.12 -25.31 14.58
C ASN A 45 17.89 -25.66 15.47
N PHE A 46 16.90 -26.32 14.88
CA PHE A 46 15.66 -26.73 15.54
C PHE A 46 14.84 -25.58 16.15
N THR A 47 15.06 -24.34 15.70
CA THR A 47 14.44 -23.13 16.27
C THR A 47 13.74 -22.33 15.18
N PHE A 48 12.55 -21.82 15.48
CA PHE A 48 11.83 -20.90 14.60
C PHE A 48 12.37 -19.48 14.76
N GLY A 49 12.61 -18.77 13.65
CA GLY A 49 13.07 -17.39 13.66
C GLY A 49 12.34 -16.53 12.62
N PRO A 50 11.79 -15.36 12.99
CA PRO A 50 11.70 -14.81 14.35
C PRO A 50 10.67 -15.55 15.22
N ASP A 51 10.82 -15.49 16.55
CA ASP A 51 9.86 -16.06 17.52
C ASP A 51 8.45 -15.47 17.39
N THR A 52 8.35 -14.21 16.96
CA THR A 52 7.08 -13.53 16.70
C THR A 52 7.18 -12.77 15.39
N LEU A 53 6.23 -13.03 14.50
CA LEU A 53 6.09 -12.34 13.22
C LEU A 53 4.70 -11.71 13.15
N THR A 54 4.66 -10.37 13.11
CA THR A 54 3.41 -9.63 12.89
C THR A 54 3.25 -9.36 11.41
N VAL A 55 2.10 -9.74 10.84
CA VAL A 55 1.79 -9.52 9.42
C VAL A 55 0.40 -8.89 9.27
N PRO A 56 0.15 -8.12 8.19
CA PRO A 56 -1.19 -7.67 7.86
C PRO A 56 -2.14 -8.86 7.62
N ALA A 57 -3.43 -8.66 7.88
CA ALA A 57 -4.45 -9.64 7.51
C ALA A 57 -4.42 -9.92 6.00
N ASN A 58 -4.73 -11.16 5.60
CA ASN A 58 -4.69 -11.65 4.21
C ASN A 58 -3.30 -11.61 3.54
N SER A 59 -2.23 -11.56 4.33
CA SER A 59 -0.86 -11.73 3.83
C SER A 59 -0.46 -13.20 3.70
N THR A 60 0.60 -13.46 2.95
CA THR A 60 1.23 -14.79 2.85
C THR A 60 2.52 -14.81 3.66
N VAL A 61 2.69 -15.83 4.49
CA VAL A 61 3.95 -16.14 5.19
C VAL A 61 4.63 -17.32 4.51
N THR A 62 5.94 -17.24 4.34
CA THR A 62 6.78 -18.32 3.80
C THR A 62 7.59 -18.95 4.92
N TRP A 63 7.52 -20.28 5.04
CA TRP A 63 8.38 -21.04 5.94
C TRP A 63 9.55 -21.63 5.16
N VAL A 64 10.76 -21.48 5.70
CA VAL A 64 11.99 -22.01 5.10
C VAL A 64 12.68 -22.93 6.08
N ASN A 65 12.76 -24.22 5.73
CA ASN A 65 13.61 -25.15 6.45
C ASN A 65 15.09 -24.93 6.04
N LYS A 66 15.95 -24.61 7.01
CA LYS A 66 17.40 -24.48 6.86
C LYS A 66 18.17 -25.67 7.44
N ASP A 67 17.49 -26.57 8.15
CA ASP A 67 18.05 -27.82 8.65
C ASP A 67 18.03 -28.90 7.55
N ASP A 68 18.80 -29.97 7.76
CA ASP A 68 18.87 -31.15 6.87
C ASP A 68 17.81 -32.22 7.23
N VAL A 69 17.11 -32.05 8.34
CA VAL A 69 16.01 -32.92 8.78
C VAL A 69 14.64 -32.33 8.41
N PRO A 70 13.62 -33.18 8.14
CA PRO A 70 12.27 -32.70 7.87
C PRO A 70 11.63 -32.02 9.08
N HIS A 71 10.98 -30.89 8.85
CA HIS A 71 10.16 -30.17 9.83
C HIS A 71 8.72 -30.04 9.36
N VAL A 72 7.80 -29.92 10.31
CA VAL A 72 6.37 -29.72 10.06
C VAL A 72 5.92 -28.42 10.70
N ILE A 73 5.13 -27.64 9.97
CA ILE A 73 4.49 -26.42 10.50
C ILE A 73 3.06 -26.78 10.88
N ALA A 74 2.70 -26.57 12.15
CA ALA A 74 1.36 -26.84 12.66
C ALA A 74 0.88 -25.67 13.53
N SER A 75 -0.42 -25.40 13.51
CA SER A 75 -1.02 -24.44 14.41
C SER A 75 -1.45 -25.11 15.72
N ASN A 76 -1.30 -24.42 16.85
CA ASN A 76 -1.66 -24.94 18.17
C ASN A 76 -3.18 -25.15 18.33
N ASP A 77 -3.98 -24.43 17.56
CA ASP A 77 -5.45 -24.54 17.50
C ASP A 77 -5.95 -25.54 16.45
N GLY A 78 -5.06 -26.23 15.73
CA GLY A 78 -5.41 -27.29 14.78
C GLY A 78 -6.01 -26.82 13.44
N LEU A 79 -5.92 -25.52 13.12
CA LEU A 79 -6.40 -24.96 11.85
C LEU A 79 -5.59 -25.41 10.62
N PHE A 80 -4.29 -25.64 10.76
CA PHE A 80 -3.47 -26.11 9.65
C PHE A 80 -2.29 -26.98 10.09
N LYS A 81 -1.83 -27.81 9.15
CA LYS A 81 -0.60 -28.60 9.22
C LYS A 81 0.01 -28.70 7.83
N SER A 82 1.32 -28.49 7.71
CA SER A 82 2.05 -28.72 6.46
C SER A 82 2.10 -30.22 6.12
N LYS A 83 2.25 -30.53 4.83
CA LYS A 83 2.37 -31.91 4.33
C LYS A 83 3.73 -32.52 4.63
#